data_AF-A0A411YLU2-F1
#
_entry.id   AF-A0A411YLU2-F1
#
_cell.length_a   1.000
_cell.length_b   1.000
_cell.length_c   1.000
_cell.angle_alpha   90.00
_cell.angle_beta   90.00
_cell.angle_gamma   90.00
#
_symmetry.space_group_name_H-M   'P 1'
#
loop_
_entity.id
_entity.type
_entity.pdbx_description
1 polymer ?
#
loop_
_entity_poly.entity_id
_entity_poly.type
_entity_poly.pdbx_seq_one_letter_code
_entity_poly.pdbx_strand_id
1 'polypeptide(L)'
;MDNNAYLLVDETSGQGLLIDAANEAERILDMVADTRLEAIFTTHRHFDHVQALPQVAEATGAPSLAHADDVEEIPKVDRAVGGGEEIMFGRARARLVHTPGHTPGSTCVLLEGDGGDGAPRRYLFSGDTLFPGGPGRTTSVDEFERIMDSLEQRLFALPDDTQVCPGHGDDTTLGHERPTVPEWRARGW
;
A
#
# COMPACT_ATOMS: atom_id res chain seq x y z
N MET A 1 5.39 5.06 16.38
CA MET A 1 4.09 5.12 15.71
C MET A 1 3.76 3.69 15.38
N ASP A 2 2.50 3.27 15.53
CA ASP A 2 2.11 1.90 15.22
C ASP A 2 1.90 1.82 13.71
N ASN A 3 2.81 1.16 12.98
CA ASN A 3 2.73 0.97 11.53
C ASN A 3 2.26 -0.45 11.23
N ASN A 4 1.42 -0.58 10.21
CA ASN A 4 1.04 -1.87 9.65
C ASN A 4 2.02 -2.23 8.52
N ALA A 5 2.55 -3.44 8.57
CA ALA A 5 3.29 -4.07 7.49
C ALA A 5 2.52 -5.31 7.04
N TYR A 6 2.43 -5.55 5.73
CA TYR A 6 1.60 -6.63 5.20
C TYR A 6 2.43 -7.62 4.39
N LEU A 7 2.22 -8.91 4.64
CA LEU A 7 2.79 -9.99 3.85
C LEU A 7 1.70 -10.66 3.02
N LEU A 8 1.82 -10.59 1.70
CA LEU A 8 0.99 -11.30 0.74
C LEU A 8 1.71 -12.57 0.29
N VAL A 9 1.03 -13.72 0.30
CA VAL A 9 1.63 -15.01 -0.05
C VAL A 9 0.72 -15.78 -1.01
N ASP A 10 1.29 -16.31 -2.10
CA ASP A 10 0.68 -17.41 -2.83
C ASP A 10 1.01 -18.70 -2.09
N GLU A 11 0.07 -19.21 -1.30
CA GLU A 11 0.23 -20.41 -0.46
C GLU A 11 0.66 -21.65 -1.25
N THR A 12 0.40 -21.69 -2.57
CA THR A 12 0.78 -22.83 -3.40
C THR A 12 2.27 -22.83 -3.76
N SER A 13 2.85 -21.66 -4.02
CA SER A 13 4.26 -21.54 -4.39
C SER A 13 5.18 -21.14 -3.24
N GLY A 14 4.62 -20.60 -2.15
CA GLY A 14 5.37 -19.99 -1.05
C GLY A 14 6.03 -18.66 -1.44
N GLN A 15 5.70 -18.09 -2.60
CA GLN A 15 6.19 -16.79 -3.03
C GLN A 15 5.32 -15.67 -2.49
N GLY A 16 5.93 -14.51 -2.19
CA GLY A 16 5.19 -13.41 -1.61
C GLY A 16 5.70 -12.02 -1.94
N LEU A 17 4.94 -11.03 -1.47
CA LEU A 17 5.21 -9.61 -1.55
C LEU A 17 5.06 -9.01 -0.16
N LEU A 18 6.12 -8.36 0.33
CA LEU A 18 6.05 -7.55 1.54
C LEU A 18 5.67 -6.11 1.16
N ILE A 19 4.67 -5.55 1.82
CA ILE A 19 4.25 -4.15 1.68
C ILE A 19 4.68 -3.41 2.95
N ASP A 20 5.46 -2.35 2.76
CA ASP A 20 6.08 -1.51 3.78
C ASP A 20 6.92 -2.28 4.81
N ALA A 21 8.24 -2.30 4.59
CA ALA A 21 9.19 -2.70 5.62
C ALA A 21 9.40 -1.55 6.63
N ALA A 22 8.34 -1.29 7.40
CA ALA A 22 8.17 -0.10 8.24
C ALA A 22 9.24 0.04 9.33
N ASN A 23 9.07 -0.65 10.46
CA ASN A 23 9.99 -0.64 11.59
C ASN A 23 10.10 -2.06 12.19
N GLU A 24 10.75 -2.23 13.34
CA GLU A 24 10.89 -3.53 14.01
C GLU A 24 11.42 -4.65 13.08
N ALA A 25 12.59 -4.45 12.47
CA ALA A 25 13.13 -5.34 11.43
C ALA A 25 13.16 -6.84 11.83
N GLU A 26 13.49 -7.18 13.07
CA GLU A 26 13.48 -8.57 13.55
C GLU A 26 12.08 -9.20 13.45
N ARG A 27 11.03 -8.46 13.83
CA ARG A 27 9.64 -8.93 13.75
C ARG A 27 9.18 -9.10 12.31
N ILE A 28 9.61 -8.21 11.41
CA ILE A 28 9.33 -8.34 9.97
C ILE A 28 10.06 -9.56 9.40
N LEU A 29 11.31 -9.79 9.79
CA LEU A 29 12.09 -10.96 9.37
C LEU A 29 11.45 -12.27 9.84
N ASP A 30 10.94 -12.31 11.08
CA ASP A 30 10.17 -13.45 11.59
C ASP A 30 8.88 -13.66 10.77
N MET A 31 8.17 -12.58 10.42
CA MET A 31 6.94 -12.66 9.62
C MET A 31 7.18 -13.24 8.22
N VAL A 32 8.33 -12.92 7.59
CA VAL A 32 8.64 -13.36 6.22
C VAL A 32 9.50 -14.62 6.16
N ALA A 33 9.86 -15.23 7.30
CA ALA A 33 10.87 -16.29 7.39
C ALA A 33 10.62 -17.49 6.47
N ASP A 34 9.35 -17.88 6.32
CA ASP A 34 8.94 -19.02 5.49
C ASP A 34 8.48 -18.62 4.07
N THR A 35 8.66 -17.36 3.68
CA THR A 35 8.19 -16.82 2.39
C THR A 35 9.34 -16.42 1.49
N ARG A 36 9.32 -16.89 0.24
CA ARG A 36 10.22 -16.40 -0.79
C ARG A 36 9.69 -15.07 -1.33
N LEU A 37 10.23 -13.97 -0.84
CA LEU A 37 9.84 -12.64 -1.32
C LEU A 37 10.30 -12.42 -2.76
N GLU A 38 9.36 -12.10 -3.65
CA GLU A 38 9.65 -11.64 -5.00
C GLU A 38 9.99 -10.15 -5.02
N ALA A 39 9.43 -9.39 -4.08
CA ALA A 39 9.75 -7.99 -3.88
C ALA A 39 9.34 -7.51 -2.47
N ILE A 40 9.91 -6.37 -2.09
CA ILE A 40 9.40 -5.50 -1.03
C ILE A 40 8.89 -4.24 -1.73
N PHE A 41 7.62 -3.89 -1.55
CA PHE A 41 7.04 -2.66 -2.10
C PHE A 41 6.81 -1.63 -1.00
N THR A 42 7.35 -0.43 -1.19
CA THR A 42 7.14 0.71 -0.29
C THR A 42 6.05 1.62 -0.85
N THR A 43 4.99 1.85 -0.09
CA THR A 43 3.81 2.62 -0.50
C THR A 43 4.13 4.10 -0.68
N HIS A 44 4.97 4.66 0.19
CA HIS A 44 5.39 6.06 0.15
C HIS A 44 6.67 6.33 0.99
N ARG A 45 7.26 7.51 0.79
CA ARG A 45 8.59 7.87 1.33
C ARG A 45 8.71 8.20 2.82
N HIS A 46 7.63 8.23 3.60
CA HIS A 46 7.76 8.68 4.99
C HIS A 46 8.61 7.71 5.82
N PHE A 47 9.39 8.30 6.73
CA PHE A 47 10.44 7.60 7.45
C PHE A 47 9.92 6.37 8.20
N ASP A 48 8.74 6.47 8.79
CA ASP A 48 8.15 5.40 9.58
C ASP A 48 7.70 4.18 8.76
N HIS A 49 7.59 4.31 7.43
CA HIS A 49 7.33 3.22 6.48
C HIS A 49 8.59 2.56 5.92
N VAL A 50 9.80 3.07 6.22
CA VAL A 50 11.04 2.63 5.56
C VAL A 50 12.21 2.33 6.49
N GLN A 51 12.04 2.44 7.81
CA GLN A 51 13.14 2.29 8.78
C GLN A 51 13.81 0.91 8.70
N ALA A 52 13.00 -0.15 8.57
CA ALA A 52 13.50 -1.52 8.52
C ALA A 52 13.90 -1.96 7.09
N LEU A 53 13.53 -1.18 6.07
CA LEU A 53 13.70 -1.55 4.66
C LEU A 53 15.13 -1.96 4.29
N PRO A 54 16.21 -1.23 4.64
CA PRO A 54 17.56 -1.64 4.26
C PRO A 54 17.94 -3.01 4.85
N GLN A 55 17.63 -3.25 6.12
CA GLN A 55 17.96 -4.49 6.82
C GLN A 55 17.14 -5.67 6.28
N VAL A 56 15.85 -5.48 6.05
CA VAL A 56 14.97 -6.54 5.53
C VAL A 56 15.34 -6.89 4.08
N ALA A 57 15.61 -5.89 3.24
CA ALA A 57 16.04 -6.10 1.86
C ALA A 57 17.38 -6.85 1.80
N GLU A 58 18.35 -6.48 2.63
CA GLU A 58 19.65 -7.16 2.70
C GLU A 58 19.51 -8.62 3.17
N ALA A 59 18.77 -8.86 4.25
CA ALA A 59 18.62 -10.19 4.84
C ALA A 59 17.84 -11.17 3.96
N THR A 60 16.84 -10.68 3.22
CA THR A 60 15.99 -11.50 2.34
C THR A 60 16.52 -11.60 0.90
N GLY A 61 17.35 -10.65 0.48
CA GLY A 61 17.82 -10.50 -0.90
C GLY A 61 16.73 -10.10 -1.89
N ALA A 62 15.53 -9.74 -1.41
CA ALA A 62 14.42 -9.33 -2.26
C ALA A 62 14.63 -7.90 -2.79
N PRO A 63 14.30 -7.63 -4.07
CA PRO A 63 14.40 -6.29 -4.61
C PRO A 63 13.39 -5.34 -3.95
N SER A 64 13.86 -4.17 -3.55
CA SER A 64 13.00 -3.10 -3.04
C SER A 64 12.45 -2.25 -4.20
N LEU A 65 11.14 -2.03 -4.20
CA LEU A 65 10.38 -1.32 -5.22
C LEU A 65 9.64 -0.14 -4.59
N ALA A 66 9.59 0.98 -5.30
CA ALA A 66 8.81 2.15 -4.91
C ALA A 66 8.45 3.01 -6.13
N HIS A 67 7.47 3.89 -5.99
CA HIS A 67 7.09 4.80 -7.07
C HIS A 67 8.22 5.78 -7.40
N ALA A 68 8.44 6.06 -8.69
CA ALA A 68 9.51 6.93 -9.19
C ALA A 68 9.59 8.30 -8.50
N ASP A 69 8.45 8.89 -8.14
CA ASP A 69 8.38 10.21 -7.51
C ASP A 69 8.82 10.25 -6.04
N ASP A 70 8.99 9.09 -5.40
CA ASP A 70 9.37 8.98 -3.98
C ASP A 70 10.75 8.33 -3.77
N VAL A 71 11.37 7.75 -4.81
CA VAL A 71 12.58 6.89 -4.66
C VAL A 71 13.78 7.61 -4.05
N GLU A 72 13.96 8.90 -4.30
CA GLU A 72 15.11 9.68 -3.80
C GLU A 72 15.09 9.86 -2.27
N GLU A 73 13.92 9.73 -1.65
CA GLU A 73 13.73 9.86 -0.21
C GLU A 73 13.61 8.50 0.49
N ILE A 74 13.65 7.40 -0.25
CA ILE A 74 13.59 6.04 0.28
C ILE A 74 15.01 5.47 0.34
N PRO A 75 15.49 4.98 1.50
CA PRO A 75 16.89 4.66 1.72
C PRO A 75 17.43 3.50 0.87
N LYS A 76 16.56 2.65 0.34
CA LYS A 76 16.91 1.48 -0.47
C LYS A 76 15.83 1.19 -1.49
N VAL A 77 16.09 1.51 -2.76
CA VAL A 77 15.23 1.17 -3.90
C VAL A 77 16.09 0.55 -5.00
N ASP A 78 15.75 -0.67 -5.41
CA ASP A 78 16.41 -1.38 -6.51
C ASP A 78 15.78 -1.07 -7.86
N ARG A 79 14.47 -0.81 -7.88
CA ARG A 79 13.75 -0.45 -9.10
C ARG A 79 12.59 0.51 -8.80
N ALA A 80 12.58 1.64 -9.52
CA ALA A 80 11.43 2.52 -9.58
C ALA A 80 10.32 1.89 -10.43
N VAL A 81 9.07 2.05 -9.99
CA VAL A 81 7.87 1.57 -10.70
C VAL A 81 6.86 2.70 -10.91
N GLY A 82 5.99 2.56 -11.89
CA GLY A 82 4.90 3.49 -12.17
C GLY A 82 3.53 2.95 -11.77
N GLY A 83 2.54 3.85 -11.73
CA GLY A 83 1.13 3.47 -11.57
C GLY A 83 0.63 2.56 -12.69
N GLY A 84 -0.10 1.51 -12.33
CA GLY A 84 -0.66 0.52 -13.25
C GLY A 84 0.22 -0.70 -13.51
N GLU A 85 1.48 -0.70 -13.05
CA GLU A 85 2.31 -1.91 -13.06
C GLU A 85 1.74 -3.00 -12.13
N GLU A 86 2.06 -4.25 -12.43
CA GLU A 86 1.70 -5.41 -11.61
C GLU A 86 2.97 -6.08 -11.06
N ILE A 87 2.92 -6.45 -9.78
CA ILE A 87 3.92 -7.29 -9.13
C ILE A 87 3.36 -8.70 -9.06
N MET A 88 4.07 -9.64 -9.68
CA MET A 88 3.72 -11.06 -9.71
C MET A 88 4.45 -11.81 -8.58
N PHE A 89 3.74 -12.68 -7.88
CA PHE A 89 4.33 -13.62 -6.92
C PHE A 89 3.54 -14.93 -6.96
N GLY A 90 4.18 -15.99 -7.46
CA GLY A 90 3.47 -17.21 -7.82
C GLY A 90 2.41 -16.95 -8.89
N ARG A 91 1.16 -17.35 -8.59
CA ARG A 91 -0.02 -17.11 -9.43
C ARG A 91 -0.77 -15.83 -9.07
N ALA A 92 -0.40 -15.18 -7.97
CA ALA A 92 -1.03 -13.95 -7.53
C ALA A 92 -0.43 -12.73 -8.25
N ARG A 93 -1.25 -11.69 -8.40
CA ARG A 93 -0.89 -10.41 -9.01
C ARG A 93 -1.37 -9.27 -8.11
N ALA A 94 -0.44 -8.40 -7.75
CA ALA A 94 -0.74 -7.17 -7.04
C ALA A 94 -0.58 -5.98 -7.98
N ARG A 95 -1.66 -5.25 -8.22
CA ARG A 95 -1.67 -4.08 -9.10
C ARG A 95 -1.36 -2.82 -8.32
N LEU A 96 -0.40 -2.04 -8.82
CA LEU A 96 -0.02 -0.77 -8.23
C LEU A 96 -0.99 0.33 -8.70
N VAL A 97 -1.61 1.01 -7.75
CA VAL A 97 -2.54 2.11 -7.98
C VAL A 97 -1.89 3.36 -7.42
N HIS A 98 -1.24 4.15 -8.29
CA HIS A 98 -0.70 5.44 -7.89
C HIS A 98 -1.83 6.26 -7.26
N THR A 99 -1.58 7.00 -6.20
CA THR A 99 -2.56 7.78 -5.45
C THR A 99 -1.88 9.00 -4.81
N PRO A 100 -1.35 9.92 -5.61
CA PRO A 100 -0.58 11.04 -5.10
C PRO A 100 -1.44 11.95 -4.24
N GLY A 101 -0.80 12.60 -3.27
CA GLY A 101 -1.42 13.63 -2.42
C GLY A 101 -0.83 13.64 -1.03
N HIS A 102 -0.77 12.48 -0.35
CA HIS A 102 -0.04 12.34 0.91
C HIS A 102 1.47 12.53 0.67
N THR A 103 1.99 11.86 -0.36
CA THR A 103 3.28 12.13 -0.99
C THR A 103 3.11 12.15 -2.52
N PRO A 104 4.08 12.68 -3.29
CA PRO A 104 4.06 12.60 -4.75
C PRO A 104 4.03 11.17 -5.30
N GLY A 105 4.76 10.25 -4.68
CA GLY A 105 4.83 8.85 -5.08
C GLY A 105 3.87 7.89 -4.38
N SER A 106 3.01 8.39 -3.49
CA SER A 106 2.03 7.55 -2.77
C SER A 106 1.31 6.59 -3.71
N THR A 107 1.37 5.30 -3.40
CA THR A 107 0.84 4.23 -4.25
C THR A 107 0.18 3.15 -3.40
N CYS A 108 -1.10 2.91 -3.64
CA CYS A 108 -1.82 1.79 -3.06
C CYS A 108 -1.52 0.49 -3.82
N VAL A 109 -1.67 -0.65 -3.13
CA VAL A 109 -1.54 -1.98 -3.75
C VAL A 109 -2.91 -2.66 -3.74
N LEU A 110 -3.43 -2.99 -4.93
CA LEU A 110 -4.68 -3.74 -5.08
C LEU A 110 -4.38 -5.21 -5.35
N LEU A 111 -4.86 -6.07 -4.48
CA LEU A 111 -4.90 -7.52 -4.67
C LEU A 111 -6.33 -7.96 -4.96
N GLU A 112 -6.52 -8.68 -6.07
CA GLU A 112 -7.79 -9.32 -6.41
C GLU A 112 -7.60 -10.84 -6.40
N GLY A 113 -8.48 -11.56 -5.71
CA GLY A 113 -8.44 -13.03 -5.60
C GLY A 113 -9.83 -13.65 -5.58
N ASP A 114 -9.87 -14.98 -5.59
CA ASP A 114 -11.09 -15.76 -5.36
C ASP A 114 -11.23 -16.04 -3.85
N GLY A 115 -12.41 -15.78 -3.28
CA GLY A 115 -12.73 -16.06 -1.89
C GLY A 115 -12.89 -17.54 -1.54
N GLY A 116 -12.73 -18.44 -2.51
CA GLY A 116 -12.93 -19.89 -2.38
C GLY A 116 -14.41 -20.31 -2.47
N ASP A 117 -15.32 -19.35 -2.47
CA ASP A 117 -16.76 -19.47 -2.70
C ASP A 117 -17.18 -18.98 -4.10
N GLY A 118 -16.21 -18.63 -4.95
CA GLY A 118 -16.43 -18.10 -6.29
C GLY A 118 -16.77 -16.61 -6.32
N ALA A 119 -16.81 -15.93 -5.16
CA ALA A 119 -16.94 -14.47 -5.10
C ALA A 119 -15.55 -13.82 -5.16
N PRO A 120 -15.36 -12.77 -5.98
CA PRO A 120 -14.10 -12.04 -6.01
C PRO A 120 -13.90 -11.31 -4.68
N ARG A 121 -12.68 -11.37 -4.14
CA ARG A 121 -12.25 -10.57 -2.99
C ARG A 121 -11.24 -9.54 -3.43
N ARG A 122 -11.32 -8.35 -2.82
CA ARG A 122 -10.43 -7.23 -3.09
C ARG A 122 -9.87 -6.70 -1.80
N TYR A 123 -8.55 -6.61 -1.75
CA TYR A 123 -7.81 -5.99 -0.68
C TYR A 123 -7.01 -4.83 -1.25
N LEU A 124 -7.18 -3.66 -0.67
CA LEU A 124 -6.48 -2.44 -1.04
C LEU A 124 -5.59 -2.04 0.13
N PHE A 125 -4.29 -2.25 -0.02
CA PHE A 125 -3.29 -1.75 0.93
C PHE A 125 -3.04 -0.29 0.61
N SER A 126 -3.61 0.60 1.42
CA SER A 126 -3.70 2.02 1.07
C SER A 126 -2.49 2.84 1.51
N GLY A 127 -1.58 2.27 2.31
CA GLY A 127 -0.57 3.03 3.02
C GLY A 127 -1.26 4.20 3.74
N ASP A 128 -0.74 5.40 3.51
CA ASP A 128 -1.28 6.63 4.11
C ASP A 128 -2.19 7.40 3.14
N THR A 129 -2.73 6.75 2.11
CA THR A 129 -3.68 7.39 1.20
C THR A 129 -5.08 7.49 1.82
N LEU A 130 -5.57 6.42 2.45
CA LEU A 130 -6.92 6.30 2.99
C LEU A 130 -6.89 5.52 4.29
N PHE A 131 -7.54 6.09 5.31
CA PHE A 131 -7.77 5.51 6.63
C PHE A 131 -9.27 5.42 6.92
N PRO A 132 -9.68 4.69 7.97
CA PRO A 132 -10.98 4.87 8.56
C PRO A 132 -11.22 6.35 8.91
N GLY A 133 -12.25 6.96 8.32
CA GLY A 133 -12.61 8.35 8.58
C GLY A 133 -11.88 9.41 7.76
N GLY A 134 -11.03 9.05 6.78
CA GLY A 134 -10.60 10.03 5.78
C GLY A 134 -9.24 9.83 5.09
N PRO A 135 -8.87 10.80 4.23
CA PRO A 135 -7.57 10.80 3.57
C PRO A 135 -6.43 10.95 4.58
N GLY A 136 -5.24 10.48 4.20
CA GLY A 136 -4.04 10.80 4.96
C GLY A 136 -3.70 12.29 4.96
N ARG A 137 -2.78 12.65 5.85
CA ARG A 137 -2.39 14.04 6.07
C ARG A 137 -1.76 14.64 4.81
N THR A 138 -2.17 15.85 4.47
CA THR A 138 -1.51 16.67 3.43
C THR A 138 -0.98 17.96 4.03
N THR A 139 -0.09 18.67 3.33
CA THR A 139 0.58 19.89 3.83
C THR A 139 0.24 21.15 3.06
N SER A 140 -0.57 21.04 2.00
CA SER A 140 -1.06 22.16 1.20
C SER A 140 -2.45 21.87 0.62
N VAL A 141 -3.09 22.94 0.13
CA VAL A 141 -4.38 22.85 -0.59
C VAL A 141 -4.23 22.01 -1.85
N ASP A 142 -3.19 22.22 -2.65
CA ASP A 142 -2.96 21.46 -3.89
C ASP A 142 -2.77 19.95 -3.62
N GLU A 143 -2.08 19.60 -2.53
CA GLU A 143 -1.93 18.20 -2.09
C GLU A 143 -3.26 17.62 -1.61
N PHE A 144 -4.05 18.40 -0.88
CA PHE A 144 -5.39 17.99 -0.45
C PHE A 144 -6.31 17.74 -1.65
N GLU A 145 -6.34 18.64 -2.63
CA GLU A 145 -7.12 18.43 -3.85
C GLU A 145 -6.65 17.16 -4.58
N ARG A 146 -5.34 16.94 -4.63
CA ARG A 146 -4.74 15.78 -5.28
C ARG A 146 -5.07 14.46 -4.58
N ILE A 147 -5.02 14.39 -3.24
CA ILE A 147 -5.40 13.18 -2.52
C ILE A 147 -6.89 12.89 -2.71
N MET A 148 -7.75 13.92 -2.65
CA MET A 148 -9.19 13.74 -2.87
C MET A 148 -9.51 13.27 -4.28
N ASP A 149 -8.83 13.80 -5.30
CA ASP A 149 -8.95 13.31 -6.69
C ASP A 149 -8.49 11.85 -6.81
N SER A 150 -7.39 11.47 -6.15
CA SER A 150 -6.93 10.09 -6.10
C SER A 150 -7.96 9.16 -5.45
N LEU A 151 -8.55 9.58 -4.33
CA LEU A 151 -9.61 8.83 -3.66
C LEU A 151 -10.80 8.61 -4.60
N GLU A 152 -11.37 9.69 -5.14
CA GLU A 152 -12.61 9.64 -5.92
C GLU A 152 -12.43 8.90 -7.25
N GLN A 153 -11.34 9.16 -7.98
CA GLN A 153 -11.14 8.65 -9.34
C GLN A 153 -10.56 7.24 -9.35
N ARG A 154 -9.81 6.85 -8.32
CA ARG A 154 -9.05 5.58 -8.31
C ARG A 154 -9.60 4.60 -7.28
N LEU A 155 -9.69 5.01 -6.02
CA LEU A 155 -10.08 4.10 -4.94
C LEU A 155 -11.59 3.89 -4.94
N PHE A 156 -12.39 4.94 -4.83
CA PHE A 156 -13.85 4.85 -4.81
C PHE A 156 -14.47 4.50 -6.18
N ALA A 157 -13.68 4.37 -7.24
CA ALA A 157 -14.11 3.71 -8.47
C ALA A 157 -14.19 2.17 -8.34
N LEU A 158 -13.61 1.60 -7.28
CA LEU A 158 -13.67 0.18 -6.97
C LEU A 158 -15.00 -0.19 -6.24
N PRO A 159 -15.37 -1.49 -6.25
CA PRO A 159 -16.54 -1.99 -5.54
C PRO A 159 -16.51 -1.76 -4.02
N ASP A 160 -17.69 -1.60 -3.42
CA ASP A 160 -17.89 -1.29 -1.99
C ASP A 160 -17.41 -2.38 -1.02
N ASP A 161 -17.34 -3.62 -1.50
CA ASP A 161 -16.84 -4.77 -0.73
C ASP A 161 -15.30 -4.83 -0.68
N THR A 162 -14.60 -3.88 -1.31
CA THR A 162 -13.14 -3.76 -1.23
C THR A 162 -12.72 -3.44 0.20
N GLN A 163 -11.94 -4.35 0.78
CA GLN A 163 -11.30 -4.17 2.09
C GLN A 163 -10.13 -3.19 1.94
N VAL A 164 -10.02 -2.26 2.87
CA VAL A 164 -8.95 -1.26 2.92
C VAL A 164 -8.08 -1.56 4.13
N CYS A 165 -6.80 -1.77 3.87
CA CYS A 165 -5.77 -2.13 4.84
C CYS A 165 -4.74 -0.98 4.91
N PRO A 166 -4.89 -0.02 5.84
CA PRO A 166 -4.09 1.19 5.88
C PRO A 166 -2.68 0.96 6.44
N GLY A 167 -1.80 1.93 6.23
CA GLY A 167 -0.45 1.98 6.80
C GLY A 167 -0.43 2.11 8.33
N HIS A 168 -1.54 2.54 8.91
CA HIS A 168 -1.73 2.69 10.36
C HIS A 168 -3.18 2.44 10.76
N GLY A 169 -3.39 1.96 11.98
CA GLY A 169 -4.71 1.79 12.57
C GLY A 169 -5.50 0.61 12.01
N ASP A 170 -6.82 0.67 12.17
CA ASP A 170 -7.73 -0.44 11.85
C ASP A 170 -8.11 -0.49 10.36
N ASP A 171 -8.52 -1.67 9.89
CA ASP A 171 -9.08 -1.88 8.56
C ASP A 171 -10.48 -1.23 8.40
N THR A 172 -10.87 -0.93 7.15
CA THR A 172 -12.22 -0.48 6.79
C THR A 172 -12.65 -1.06 5.43
N THR A 173 -13.78 -0.62 4.87
CA THR A 173 -14.17 -0.91 3.49
C THR A 173 -14.49 0.37 2.73
N LEU A 174 -14.31 0.33 1.41
CA LEU A 174 -14.72 1.46 0.57
C LEU A 174 -16.22 1.76 0.71
N GLY A 175 -17.07 0.74 0.86
CA GLY A 175 -18.50 0.93 1.11
C GLY A 175 -18.82 1.64 2.42
N HIS A 176 -18.04 1.39 3.48
CA HIS A 176 -18.20 2.08 4.76
C HIS A 176 -17.83 3.55 4.67
N GLU A 177 -16.72 3.85 3.98
CA GLU A 177 -16.16 5.20 3.85
C GLU A 177 -16.83 6.07 2.76
N ARG A 178 -17.47 5.45 1.75
CA ARG A 178 -18.01 6.19 0.60
C ARG A 178 -19.00 7.31 0.96
N PRO A 179 -19.95 7.13 1.90
CA PRO A 179 -20.91 8.18 2.22
C PRO A 179 -20.27 9.46 2.77
N THR A 180 -19.08 9.38 3.36
CA THR A 180 -18.37 10.52 3.97
C THR A 180 -17.46 11.27 3.02
N VAL A 181 -17.18 10.73 1.82
CA VAL A 181 -16.30 11.37 0.82
C VAL A 181 -16.72 12.81 0.47
N PRO A 182 -18.01 13.13 0.23
CA PRO A 182 -18.41 14.51 -0.04
C PRO A 182 -18.15 15.46 1.14
N GLU A 183 -18.27 14.96 2.38
CA GLU A 183 -17.99 15.75 3.58
C GLU A 183 -16.49 16.05 3.70
N TRP A 184 -15.63 15.07 3.42
CA TRP A 184 -14.19 15.28 3.38
C TRP A 184 -13.82 16.33 2.35
N ARG A 185 -14.36 16.23 1.13
CA ARG A 185 -14.14 17.21 0.05
C ARG A 185 -14.57 18.61 0.47
N ALA A 186 -15.74 18.74 1.11
CA ALA A 186 -16.29 20.02 1.54
C ALA A 186 -15.55 20.65 2.73
N ARG A 187 -14.99 19.82 3.63
CA ARG A 187 -14.20 20.28 4.78
C ARG A 187 -12.94 21.03 4.35
N GLY A 188 -12.34 20.64 3.23
CA GLY A 188 -11.08 21.20 2.77
C GLY A 188 -9.89 20.72 3.61
N TRP A 189 -8.75 21.41 3.43
CA TRP A 189 -7.48 21.19 4.11
C TRP A 189 -7.47 21.75 5.54
#